data_AF-A0A3Q3D2X8-F1
#
_entry.id   AF-A0A3Q3D2X8-F1
#
_cell.length_a   1.000
_cell.length_b   1.000
_cell.length_c   1.000
_cell.angle_alpha   90.00
_cell.angle_beta   90.00
_cell.angle_gamma   90.00
#
_symmetry.space_group_name_H-M   'P 1'
#
loop_
_entity.id
_entity.type
_entity.pdbx_description
1 polymer ?
#
loop_
_entity_poly.entity_id
_entity_poly.type
_entity_poly.pdbx_seq_one_letter_code
_entity_poly.pdbx_strand_id
1 'polypeptide(L)'
;MDCIHTYGIWMAEILQNRTKSLENLWLLITHVGGPKAAFLFVFPCSYFFCRRTGVAVLWVAAVTEWLNLMLKCVLFGERPFWWIGESQAFINKLPKVRQYSSTCENGPGSPSGHAMVTAAVWWVVASSLRSFLYRRNCSIPVTYIPYLLYGTLLVVVGISRVFVLAHFPHQVVTGSIAGLVVGMYLNSRVPEKRSFRFFVGVAVSLLLGTLILNAGLRQLGVDLSWSLALAKKWCSRSEWVRPDVAPFTSLARDCGALLGLGLAQHWKPGGWPLPWWAQTVSLALSSVALYLVCSAPLPLRPPALYYGLFFVKFAMVPQIVVLVPGLIHFMMRKMKRS
;
A
#
# COMPACT_ATOMS: atom_id res chain seq x y z
N MET A 1 0.01 -24.97 14.11
CA MET A 1 0.12 -23.51 13.90
C MET A 1 0.74 -22.81 15.10
N ASP A 2 0.43 -23.22 16.33
CA ASP A 2 0.90 -22.56 17.55
C ASP A 2 2.42 -22.51 17.69
N CYS A 3 3.15 -23.59 17.34
CA CYS A 3 4.61 -23.56 17.34
C CYS A 3 5.17 -22.44 16.44
N ILE A 4 4.61 -22.28 15.23
CA ILE A 4 5.04 -21.25 14.27
C ILE A 4 4.79 -19.85 14.83
N HIS A 5 3.64 -19.64 15.49
CA HIS A 5 3.31 -18.37 16.13
C HIS A 5 4.21 -18.08 17.32
N THR A 6 4.46 -19.07 18.18
CA THR A 6 5.37 -18.96 19.32
C THR A 6 6.79 -18.58 18.87
N TYR A 7 7.37 -19.29 17.89
CA TYR A 7 8.68 -18.92 17.33
C TYR A 7 8.68 -17.52 16.71
N GLY A 8 7.58 -17.14 16.03
CA GLY A 8 7.43 -15.80 15.47
C GLY A 8 7.47 -14.70 16.54
N ILE A 9 6.89 -14.94 17.71
CA ILE A 9 6.90 -13.99 18.84
C ILE A 9 8.27 -13.93 19.49
N TRP A 10 8.94 -15.06 19.72
CA TRP A 10 10.33 -15.05 20.20
C TRP A 10 11.26 -14.30 19.25
N MET A 11 11.06 -14.48 17.93
CA MET A 11 11.81 -13.73 16.93
C MET A 11 11.56 -12.22 17.04
N ALA A 12 10.30 -11.81 17.24
CA ALA A 12 9.95 -10.41 17.45
C ALA A 12 10.58 -9.82 18.73
N GLU A 13 10.57 -10.57 19.84
CA GLU A 13 11.20 -10.16 21.10
C GLU A 13 12.72 -10.00 20.95
N ILE A 14 13.40 -10.97 20.33
CA ILE A 14 14.84 -10.89 20.07
C ILE A 14 15.14 -9.68 19.19
N LEU A 15 14.34 -9.45 18.15
CA LEU A 15 14.51 -8.33 17.24
C LEU A 15 14.34 -6.98 17.96
N GLN A 16 13.29 -6.84 18.77
CA GLN A 16 13.07 -5.63 19.58
C GLN A 16 14.20 -5.39 20.58
N ASN A 17 14.67 -6.43 21.26
CA ASN A 17 15.76 -6.30 22.23
C ASN A 17 17.10 -5.94 21.58
N ARG A 18 17.45 -6.58 20.45
CA ARG A 18 18.75 -6.34 19.77
C ARG A 18 18.79 -5.02 18.99
N THR A 19 17.66 -4.57 18.46
CA THR A 19 17.60 -3.38 17.60
C THR A 19 16.85 -2.21 18.23
N LYS A 20 16.79 -2.19 19.57
CA LYS A 20 16.12 -1.14 20.35
C LYS A 20 16.58 0.28 20.03
N SER A 21 17.87 0.47 19.74
CA SER A 21 18.43 1.78 19.32
C SER A 21 17.91 2.25 17.96
N LEU A 22 17.42 1.34 17.12
CA LEU A 22 16.91 1.59 15.77
C LEU A 22 15.36 1.62 15.73
N GLU A 23 14.70 1.73 16.88
CA GLU A 23 13.23 1.73 16.98
C GLU A 23 12.56 2.73 16.02
N ASN A 24 13.01 3.99 16.03
CA ASN A 24 12.48 5.05 15.17
C ASN A 24 12.67 4.73 13.68
N LEU A 25 13.79 4.09 13.32
CA LEU A 25 14.07 3.66 11.95
C LEU A 25 13.07 2.57 11.53
N TRP A 26 12.80 1.57 12.37
CA TRP A 26 11.82 0.53 12.06
C TRP A 26 10.40 1.08 11.92
N LEU A 27 10.01 2.03 12.77
CA LEU A 27 8.71 2.71 12.67
C LEU A 27 8.60 3.52 11.38
N LEU A 28 9.67 4.22 10.98
CA LEU A 28 9.72 4.94 9.71
C LEU A 28 9.62 3.98 8.52
N ILE A 29 10.39 2.88 8.52
CA ILE A 29 10.36 1.86 7.47
C ILE A 29 8.95 1.27 7.34
N THR A 30 8.29 0.98 8.47
CA THR A 30 6.93 0.44 8.42
C THR A 30 5.94 1.45 7.85
N HIS A 31 6.09 2.73 8.18
CA HIS A 31 5.25 3.79 7.67
C HIS A 31 5.44 3.99 6.15
N VAL A 32 6.68 4.05 5.69
CA VAL A 32 7.05 4.23 4.27
C VAL A 32 6.77 2.96 3.45
N GLY A 33 6.87 1.78 4.05
CA GLY A 33 6.50 0.50 3.44
C GLY A 33 4.99 0.25 3.39
N GLY A 34 4.18 1.22 3.81
CA GLY A 34 2.72 1.14 3.80
C GLY A 34 2.13 1.33 2.40
N PRO A 35 0.94 0.73 2.12
CA PRO A 35 0.29 0.88 0.81
C PRO A 35 0.04 2.33 0.40
N LYS A 36 -0.22 3.24 1.36
CA LYS A 36 -0.38 4.68 1.08
C LYS A 36 0.83 5.29 0.39
N ALA A 37 2.05 4.86 0.72
CA ALA A 37 3.26 5.37 0.09
C ALA A 37 3.32 5.00 -1.41
N ALA A 38 2.73 3.87 -1.81
CA ALA A 38 2.63 3.51 -3.21
C ALA A 38 1.81 4.54 -4.00
N PHE A 39 0.68 4.99 -3.45
CA PHE A 39 -0.20 5.99 -4.09
C PHE A 39 0.35 7.41 -4.01
N LEU A 40 0.93 7.79 -2.87
CA LEU A 40 1.29 9.19 -2.59
C LEU A 40 2.73 9.54 -2.96
N PHE A 41 3.64 8.56 -3.03
CA PHE A 41 5.05 8.79 -3.29
C PHE A 41 5.56 8.00 -4.51
N VAL A 42 5.38 6.68 -4.55
CA VAL A 42 5.93 5.86 -5.64
C VAL A 42 5.21 6.14 -6.96
N PHE A 43 3.89 6.32 -6.95
CA PHE A 43 3.09 6.65 -8.13
C PHE A 43 3.51 7.99 -8.77
N PRO A 44 3.51 9.14 -8.05
CA PRO A 44 3.93 10.40 -8.65
C PRO A 44 5.35 10.31 -9.20
N CYS A 45 6.32 9.86 -8.39
CA CYS A 45 7.71 9.71 -8.82
C CYS A 45 7.80 8.88 -10.11
N SER A 46 7.21 7.69 -10.11
CA SER A 46 7.25 6.81 -11.28
C SER A 46 6.54 7.42 -12.49
N TYR A 47 5.43 8.14 -12.31
CA TYR A 47 4.69 8.77 -13.39
C TYR A 47 5.48 9.90 -14.06
N PHE A 48 6.18 10.71 -13.26
CA PHE A 48 7.02 11.79 -13.76
C PHE A 48 8.25 11.28 -14.52
N PHE A 49 8.87 10.17 -14.08
CA PHE A 49 9.98 9.55 -14.81
C PHE A 49 9.51 8.75 -16.04
N CYS A 50 8.47 7.94 -15.90
CA CYS A 50 7.91 7.10 -16.94
C CYS A 50 6.41 6.89 -16.70
N ARG A 51 5.57 7.57 -17.49
CA ARG A 51 4.11 7.54 -17.31
C ARG A 51 3.52 6.14 -17.28
N ARG A 52 3.96 5.24 -18.18
CA ARG A 52 3.52 3.84 -18.20
C ARG A 52 3.83 3.14 -16.88
N THR A 53 5.03 3.35 -16.32
CA THR A 53 5.43 2.81 -15.02
C THR A 53 4.59 3.41 -13.89
N GLY A 54 4.29 4.71 -13.92
CA GLY A 54 3.35 5.33 -12.98
C GLY A 54 1.96 4.72 -13.02
N VAL A 55 1.36 4.60 -14.21
CA VAL A 55 0.05 3.93 -14.41
C VAL A 55 0.10 2.50 -13.86
N ALA A 56 1.17 1.76 -14.17
CA ALA A 56 1.38 0.40 -13.69
C ALA A 56 1.48 0.34 -12.16
N VAL A 57 2.23 1.23 -11.52
CA VAL A 57 2.38 1.31 -10.06
C VAL A 57 1.02 1.48 -9.38
N LEU A 58 0.20 2.43 -9.84
CA LEU A 58 -1.10 2.69 -9.22
C LEU A 58 -2.08 1.53 -9.46
N TRP A 59 -2.11 1.00 -10.68
CA TRP A 59 -2.90 -0.18 -11.04
C TRP A 59 -2.55 -1.39 -10.17
N VAL A 60 -1.26 -1.71 -10.09
CA VAL A 60 -0.75 -2.85 -9.32
C VAL A 60 -0.99 -2.65 -7.83
N ALA A 61 -0.77 -1.45 -7.29
CA ALA A 61 -1.04 -1.15 -5.88
C ALA A 61 -2.51 -1.42 -5.52
N ALA A 62 -3.46 -0.83 -6.27
CA ALA A 62 -4.89 -0.93 -5.99
C ALA A 62 -5.42 -2.37 -6.10
N VAL A 63 -5.05 -3.09 -7.17
CA VAL A 63 -5.53 -4.48 -7.36
C VAL A 63 -4.87 -5.44 -6.37
N THR A 64 -3.58 -5.25 -6.06
CA THR A 64 -2.87 -6.10 -5.08
C THR A 64 -3.42 -5.88 -3.68
N GLU A 65 -3.72 -4.64 -3.31
CA GLU A 65 -4.29 -4.33 -2.00
C GLU A 65 -5.72 -4.88 -1.85
N TRP A 66 -6.54 -4.79 -2.89
CA TRP A 66 -7.84 -5.45 -2.92
C TRP A 66 -7.71 -6.98 -2.81
N LEU A 67 -6.80 -7.61 -3.56
CA LEU A 67 -6.54 -9.06 -3.44
C LEU A 67 -6.06 -9.43 -2.04
N ASN A 68 -5.20 -8.61 -1.42
CA ASN A 68 -4.78 -8.82 -0.03
C ASN A 68 -5.98 -8.79 0.92
N LEU A 69 -6.91 -7.85 0.72
CA LEU A 69 -8.14 -7.78 1.50
C LEU A 69 -8.99 -9.05 1.32
N MET A 70 -9.21 -9.51 0.09
CA MET A 70 -9.97 -10.74 -0.18
C MET A 70 -9.33 -11.96 0.50
N LEU A 71 -8.00 -12.10 0.37
CA LEU A 71 -7.26 -13.20 1.01
C LEU A 71 -7.33 -13.13 2.53
N LYS A 72 -7.24 -11.93 3.13
CA LYS A 72 -7.40 -11.75 4.58
C LYS A 72 -8.76 -12.17 5.07
N CYS A 73 -9.81 -11.83 4.32
CA CYS A 73 -11.17 -12.24 4.63
C CYS A 73 -11.36 -13.76 4.56
N VAL A 74 -10.59 -14.50 3.76
CA VAL A 74 -10.72 -15.96 3.61
C VAL A 74 -9.78 -16.74 4.55
N LEU A 75 -8.58 -16.22 4.81
CA LEU A 75 -7.55 -16.93 5.59
C LEU A 75 -7.64 -16.74 7.09
N PHE A 76 -8.40 -15.76 7.57
CA PHE A 76 -8.68 -15.51 9.00
C PHE A 76 -7.44 -15.53 9.90
N GLY A 77 -6.32 -14.98 9.42
CA GLY A 77 -5.05 -15.05 10.14
C GLY A 77 -5.03 -14.24 11.43
N GLU A 78 -4.44 -14.83 12.48
CA GLU A 78 -4.15 -14.17 13.75
C GLU A 78 -3.04 -13.11 13.62
N ARG A 79 -2.94 -12.19 14.58
CA ARG A 79 -1.81 -11.25 14.69
C ARG A 79 -1.04 -11.46 15.99
N PRO A 80 0.28 -11.22 15.99
CA PRO A 80 1.11 -11.44 17.17
C PRO A 80 0.59 -10.72 18.43
N PHE A 81 0.20 -9.45 18.31
CA PHE A 81 -0.12 -8.64 19.50
C PHE A 81 -1.37 -9.08 20.27
N TRP A 82 -2.38 -9.65 19.60
CA TRP A 82 -3.56 -10.20 20.28
C TRP A 82 -3.42 -11.70 20.55
N TRP A 83 -2.68 -12.43 19.70
CA TRP A 83 -2.49 -13.87 19.87
C TRP A 83 -1.69 -14.22 21.13
N ILE A 84 -0.76 -13.36 21.55
CA ILE A 84 -0.05 -13.51 22.84
C ILE A 84 -1.04 -13.63 24.01
N GLY A 85 -2.12 -12.85 23.97
CA GLY A 85 -3.14 -12.83 25.03
C GLY A 85 -4.18 -13.94 24.93
N GLU A 86 -4.56 -14.33 23.72
CA GLU A 86 -5.60 -15.35 23.48
C GLU A 86 -5.08 -16.80 23.57
N SER A 87 -3.85 -17.07 23.13
CA SER A 87 -3.35 -18.43 22.91
C SER A 87 -3.09 -19.27 24.17
N GLN A 88 -3.13 -18.68 25.36
CA GLN A 88 -2.71 -19.30 26.63
C GLN A 88 -1.30 -19.93 26.60
N ALA A 89 -0.50 -19.67 25.55
CA ALA A 89 0.78 -20.32 25.31
C ALA A 89 1.92 -19.76 26.19
N PHE A 90 1.72 -18.62 26.84
CA PHE A 90 2.75 -17.88 27.57
C PHE A 90 2.50 -17.75 29.08
N ILE A 91 1.80 -18.71 29.70
CA ILE A 91 1.49 -18.70 31.15
C ILE A 91 2.77 -18.66 32.00
N ASN A 92 3.80 -19.42 31.63
CA ASN A 92 5.02 -19.56 32.43
C ASN A 92 6.09 -18.49 32.12
N LYS A 93 6.07 -17.92 30.91
CA LYS A 93 7.06 -16.93 30.48
C LYS A 93 6.44 -15.97 29.47
N LEU A 94 6.00 -14.81 29.97
CA LEU A 94 5.48 -13.76 29.11
C LEU A 94 6.60 -13.13 28.26
N PRO A 95 6.40 -12.99 26.93
CA PRO A 95 7.36 -12.33 26.06
C PRO A 95 7.41 -10.83 26.36
N LYS A 96 8.61 -10.26 26.49
CA LYS A 96 8.81 -8.83 26.80
C LYS A 96 8.77 -7.99 25.52
N VAL A 97 7.62 -7.98 24.86
CA VAL A 97 7.41 -7.24 23.60
C VAL A 97 6.66 -5.93 23.82
N ARG A 98 6.94 -4.93 22.99
CA ARG A 98 6.34 -3.60 23.01
C ARG A 98 5.39 -3.42 21.83
N GLN A 99 4.25 -2.79 22.09
CA GLN A 99 3.34 -2.32 21.04
C GLN A 99 3.64 -0.87 20.66
N TYR A 100 3.36 -0.53 19.41
CA TYR A 100 3.54 0.78 18.80
C TYR A 100 2.24 1.23 18.12
N SER A 101 2.19 2.49 17.70
CA SER A 101 1.02 3.05 16.99
C SER A 101 0.67 2.35 15.68
N SER A 102 1.63 1.62 15.08
CA SER A 102 1.45 0.80 13.88
C SER A 102 1.14 -0.67 14.16
N THR A 103 1.09 -1.09 15.43
CA THR A 103 0.78 -2.46 15.83
C THR A 103 -0.70 -2.79 15.67
N CYS A 104 -1.58 -1.88 16.11
CA CYS A 104 -3.02 -2.14 16.27
C CYS A 104 -3.82 -1.97 14.98
N GLU A 105 -3.55 -2.83 14.00
CA GLU A 105 -4.34 -2.90 12.78
C GLU A 105 -5.64 -3.70 12.96
N ASN A 106 -6.70 -3.28 12.27
CA ASN A 106 -8.07 -3.73 12.54
C ASN A 106 -8.51 -4.98 11.76
N GLY A 107 -7.77 -5.36 10.73
CA GLY A 107 -8.11 -6.51 9.85
C GLY A 107 -7.29 -7.76 10.16
N PRO A 108 -7.65 -8.93 9.59
CA PRO A 108 -6.90 -10.18 9.75
C PRO A 108 -5.41 -10.06 9.34
N GLY A 109 -4.58 -10.93 9.92
CA GLY A 109 -3.12 -10.90 9.78
C GLY A 109 -2.54 -11.58 8.54
N SER A 110 -3.23 -12.56 7.94
CA SER A 110 -2.68 -13.36 6.83
C SER A 110 -3.31 -13.02 5.47
N PRO A 111 -2.54 -12.69 4.42
CA PRO A 111 -1.09 -12.42 4.41
C PRO A 111 -0.78 -10.95 4.71
N SER A 112 0.49 -10.63 4.96
CA SER A 112 0.93 -9.25 5.25
C SER A 112 0.70 -8.31 4.07
N GLY A 113 -0.17 -7.31 4.26
CA GLY A 113 -0.50 -6.33 3.21
C GLY A 113 0.65 -5.40 2.84
N HIS A 114 1.44 -4.98 3.82
CA HIS A 114 2.63 -4.15 3.56
C HIS A 114 3.65 -4.91 2.72
N ALA A 115 3.90 -6.19 3.04
CA ALA A 115 4.83 -7.03 2.29
C ALA A 115 4.31 -7.32 0.86
N MET A 116 3.03 -7.67 0.74
CA MET A 116 2.40 -8.01 -0.54
C MET A 116 2.36 -6.81 -1.51
N VAL A 117 1.93 -5.64 -1.05
CA VAL A 117 1.89 -4.43 -1.89
C VAL A 117 3.31 -3.95 -2.21
N THR A 118 4.24 -3.98 -1.26
CA THR A 118 5.64 -3.61 -1.51
C THR A 118 6.27 -4.51 -2.58
N ALA A 119 6.09 -5.83 -2.48
CA ALA A 119 6.57 -6.77 -3.48
C ALA A 119 5.99 -6.49 -4.87
N ALA A 120 4.67 -6.32 -4.97
CA ALA A 120 4.02 -6.09 -6.25
C ALA A 120 4.45 -4.77 -6.90
N VAL A 121 4.43 -3.67 -6.14
CA VAL A 121 4.72 -2.32 -6.64
C VAL A 121 6.19 -2.16 -7.00
N TRP A 122 7.10 -2.60 -6.13
CA TRP A 122 8.53 -2.43 -6.40
C TRP A 122 9.05 -3.38 -7.45
N TRP A 123 8.37 -4.50 -7.74
CA TRP A 123 8.65 -5.29 -8.94
C TRP A 123 8.47 -4.46 -10.22
N VAL A 124 7.39 -3.68 -10.32
CA VAL A 124 7.12 -2.78 -11.46
C VAL A 124 8.25 -1.75 -11.59
N VAL A 125 8.64 -1.13 -10.49
CA VAL A 125 9.71 -0.12 -10.47
C VAL A 125 11.05 -0.73 -10.85
N ALA A 126 11.45 -1.85 -10.22
CA ALA A 126 12.73 -2.50 -10.45
C ALA A 126 12.87 -3.04 -11.88
N SER A 127 11.82 -3.70 -12.41
CA SER A 127 11.82 -4.20 -13.80
C SER A 127 11.88 -3.07 -14.83
N SER A 128 11.19 -1.95 -14.56
CA SER A 128 11.26 -0.74 -15.39
C SER A 128 12.66 -0.11 -15.37
N LEU A 129 13.27 0.03 -14.19
CA LEU A 129 14.62 0.58 -14.04
C LEU A 129 15.68 -0.30 -14.69
N ARG A 130 15.60 -1.62 -14.52
CA ARG A 130 16.47 -2.57 -15.22
C ARG A 130 16.38 -2.41 -16.73
N SER A 131 15.17 -2.35 -17.27
CA SER A 131 14.94 -2.18 -18.71
C SER A 131 15.50 -0.85 -19.23
N PHE A 132 15.40 0.22 -18.42
CA PHE A 132 16.01 1.51 -18.73
C PHE A 132 17.55 1.45 -18.76
N LEU A 133 18.17 0.87 -17.73
CA LEU A 133 19.63 0.71 -17.66
C LEU A 133 20.18 -0.17 -18.79
N TYR A 134 19.49 -1.26 -19.10
CA TYR A 134 19.86 -2.15 -20.19
C TYR A 134 19.84 -1.43 -21.55
N ARG A 135 18.78 -0.64 -21.83
CA ARG A 135 18.70 0.18 -23.06
C ARG A 135 19.77 1.26 -23.15
N ARG A 136 20.37 1.67 -22.03
CA ARG A 136 21.46 2.66 -21.99
C ARG A 136 22.84 2.01 -22.16
N ASN A 137 22.89 0.73 -22.54
CA ASN A 137 24.10 -0.07 -22.68
C ASN A 137 24.97 -0.08 -21.41
N CYS A 138 24.35 0.01 -20.22
CA CYS A 138 25.06 -0.17 -18.97
C CYS A 138 25.56 -1.62 -18.81
N SER A 139 26.63 -1.82 -18.04
CA SER A 139 27.19 -3.15 -17.79
C SER A 139 26.20 -4.08 -17.08
N ILE A 140 26.32 -5.39 -17.31
CA ILE A 140 25.42 -6.40 -16.74
C ILE A 140 25.26 -6.25 -15.22
N PRO A 141 26.32 -6.08 -14.40
CA PRO A 141 26.17 -5.91 -12.96
C PRO A 141 25.28 -4.71 -12.58
N VAL A 142 25.44 -3.59 -13.29
CA VAL A 142 24.64 -2.37 -13.05
C VAL A 142 23.16 -2.62 -13.34
N THR A 143 22.83 -3.42 -14.36
CA THR A 143 21.43 -3.76 -14.68
C THR A 143 20.75 -4.65 -13.62
N TYR A 144 21.50 -5.28 -12.71
CA TYR A 144 20.95 -6.09 -11.61
C TYR A 144 20.82 -5.32 -10.28
N ILE A 145 21.44 -4.15 -10.14
CA ILE A 145 21.32 -3.29 -8.94
C ILE A 145 19.85 -3.04 -8.55
N PRO A 146 18.91 -2.71 -9.47
CA PRO A 146 17.51 -2.51 -9.09
C PRO A 146 16.85 -3.72 -8.42
N TYR A 147 17.23 -4.94 -8.82
CA TYR A 147 16.70 -6.16 -8.20
C TYR A 147 17.34 -6.46 -6.85
N LEU A 148 18.62 -6.13 -6.66
CA LEU A 148 19.26 -6.19 -5.35
C LEU A 148 18.60 -5.23 -4.36
N LEU A 149 18.38 -3.97 -4.78
CA LEU A 149 17.69 -2.97 -3.96
C LEU A 149 16.24 -3.40 -3.64
N TYR A 150 15.55 -3.98 -4.61
CA TYR A 150 14.21 -4.56 -4.41
C TYR A 150 14.22 -5.67 -3.35
N GLY A 151 15.16 -6.62 -3.44
CA GLY A 151 15.29 -7.69 -2.45
C GLY A 151 15.57 -7.16 -1.04
N THR A 152 16.51 -6.21 -0.92
CA THR A 152 16.81 -5.55 0.36
C THR A 152 15.59 -4.83 0.94
N LEU A 153 14.84 -4.09 0.11
CA LEU A 153 13.64 -3.40 0.54
C LEU A 153 12.59 -4.37 1.10
N LEU A 154 12.38 -5.53 0.46
CA LEU A 154 11.44 -6.53 0.96
C LEU A 154 11.85 -7.11 2.31
N VAL A 155 13.13 -7.39 2.49
CA VAL A 155 13.67 -7.88 3.76
C VAL A 155 13.45 -6.82 4.84
N VAL A 156 13.82 -5.57 4.56
CA VAL A 156 13.74 -4.46 5.54
C VAL A 156 12.29 -4.15 5.92
N VAL A 157 11.38 -4.05 4.94
CA VAL A 157 9.94 -3.88 5.21
C VAL A 157 9.41 -5.08 5.97
N GLY A 158 9.76 -6.30 5.58
CA GLY A 158 9.31 -7.52 6.25
C GLY A 158 9.73 -7.60 7.72
N ILE A 159 11.00 -7.34 8.01
CA ILE A 159 11.53 -7.27 9.39
C ILE A 159 10.80 -6.20 10.20
N SER A 160 10.53 -5.02 9.60
CA SER A 160 9.78 -3.96 10.29
C SER A 160 8.38 -4.43 10.74
N ARG A 161 7.71 -5.29 9.96
CA ARG A 161 6.35 -5.80 10.29
C ARG A 161 6.36 -6.79 11.45
N VAL A 162 7.42 -7.58 11.56
CA VAL A 162 7.64 -8.45 12.72
C VAL A 162 8.02 -7.61 13.94
N PHE A 163 8.92 -6.62 13.78
CA PHE A 163 9.33 -5.72 14.86
C PHE A 163 8.14 -5.05 15.53
N VAL A 164 7.17 -4.53 14.76
CA VAL A 164 6.00 -3.84 15.31
C VAL A 164 4.88 -4.79 15.75
N LEU A 165 5.10 -6.11 15.79
CA LEU A 165 4.10 -7.13 16.17
C LEU A 165 2.84 -7.14 15.30
N ALA A 166 2.88 -6.57 14.10
CA ALA A 166 1.71 -6.53 13.23
C ALA A 166 1.51 -7.84 12.45
N HIS A 167 2.59 -8.58 12.18
CA HIS A 167 2.56 -9.83 11.43
C HIS A 167 3.59 -10.85 11.94
N PHE A 168 3.24 -12.13 11.81
CA PHE A 168 4.21 -13.22 11.98
C PHE A 168 5.13 -13.34 10.75
N PRO A 169 6.38 -13.86 10.89
CA PRO A 169 7.30 -14.04 9.77
C PRO A 169 6.71 -14.81 8.58
N HIS A 170 5.97 -15.89 8.82
CA HIS A 170 5.36 -16.67 7.74
C HIS A 170 4.31 -15.87 6.94
N GLN A 171 3.58 -14.94 7.58
CA GLN A 171 2.62 -14.05 6.92
C GLN A 171 3.32 -13.01 6.04
N VAL A 172 4.52 -12.58 6.44
CA VAL A 172 5.37 -11.69 5.66
C VAL A 172 5.91 -12.41 4.43
N VAL A 173 6.45 -13.62 4.60
CA VAL A 173 6.98 -14.43 3.49
C VAL A 173 5.90 -14.76 2.46
N THR A 174 4.76 -15.28 2.91
CA THR A 174 3.62 -15.59 2.03
C THR A 174 3.07 -14.33 1.34
N GLY A 175 3.00 -13.20 2.05
CA GLY A 175 2.64 -11.91 1.46
C GLY A 175 3.60 -11.47 0.37
N SER A 176 4.90 -11.54 0.60
CA SER A 176 5.93 -11.18 -0.40
C SER A 176 5.86 -12.07 -1.64
N ILE A 177 5.66 -13.39 -1.47
CA ILE A 177 5.53 -14.32 -2.59
C ILE A 177 4.26 -14.02 -3.40
N ALA A 178 3.12 -13.88 -2.74
CA ALA A 178 1.86 -13.54 -3.40
C ALA A 178 1.96 -12.19 -4.13
N GLY A 179 2.59 -11.20 -3.51
CA GLY A 179 2.82 -9.88 -4.10
C GLY A 179 3.71 -9.93 -5.33
N LEU A 180 4.80 -10.72 -5.31
CA LEU A 180 5.66 -10.90 -6.47
C LEU A 180 4.89 -11.53 -7.64
N VAL A 181 4.11 -12.59 -7.39
CA VAL A 181 3.30 -13.27 -8.42
C VAL A 181 2.27 -12.31 -9.02
N VAL A 182 1.52 -11.60 -8.19
CA VAL A 182 0.52 -10.61 -8.63
C VAL A 182 1.20 -9.47 -9.38
N GLY A 183 2.32 -8.96 -8.88
CA GLY A 183 3.11 -7.90 -9.52
C GLY A 183 3.58 -8.29 -10.92
N MET A 184 4.14 -9.49 -11.09
CA MET A 184 4.54 -10.02 -12.40
C MET A 184 3.34 -10.10 -13.35
N TYR A 185 2.23 -10.67 -12.87
CA TYR A 185 1.02 -10.85 -13.68
C TYR A 185 0.41 -9.52 -14.13
N LEU A 186 0.25 -8.57 -13.22
CA LEU A 186 -0.38 -7.27 -13.49
C LEU A 186 0.54 -6.31 -14.25
N ASN A 187 1.86 -6.39 -14.05
CA ASN A 187 2.83 -5.58 -14.82
C ASN A 187 2.78 -5.90 -16.32
N SER A 188 2.41 -7.12 -16.69
CA SER A 188 2.18 -7.50 -18.10
C SER A 188 0.85 -6.97 -18.66
N ARG A 189 -0.09 -6.54 -17.80
CA ARG A 189 -1.47 -6.14 -18.14
C ARG A 189 -1.80 -4.72 -17.68
N VAL A 190 -0.88 -3.79 -17.92
CA VAL A 190 -1.10 -2.38 -17.56
C VAL A 190 -2.26 -1.81 -18.40
N PRO A 191 -3.29 -1.20 -17.79
CA PRO A 191 -4.42 -0.62 -18.50
C PRO A 191 -4.05 0.75 -19.10
N GLU A 192 -3.04 0.78 -19.96
CA GLU A 192 -2.66 2.00 -20.68
C GLU A 192 -3.71 2.31 -21.75
N LYS A 193 -4.17 3.56 -21.80
CA LYS A 193 -5.15 4.07 -22.80
C LYS A 193 -6.51 3.34 -22.78
N ARG A 194 -6.84 2.64 -21.67
CA ARG A 194 -8.18 2.06 -21.50
C ARG A 194 -9.21 3.18 -21.27
N SER A 195 -10.45 2.94 -21.68
CA SER A 195 -11.52 3.93 -21.54
C SER A 195 -11.90 4.16 -20.08
N PHE A 196 -12.49 5.31 -19.77
CA PHE A 196 -12.98 5.59 -18.42
C PHE A 196 -13.98 4.52 -17.93
N ARG A 197 -14.84 4.02 -18.83
CA ARG A 197 -15.80 2.94 -18.54
C ARG A 197 -15.12 1.66 -18.03
N PHE A 198 -13.92 1.35 -18.51
CA PHE A 198 -13.15 0.21 -18.00
C PHE A 198 -12.81 0.38 -16.51
N PHE A 199 -12.31 1.56 -16.13
CA PHE A 199 -11.99 1.85 -14.72
C PHE A 199 -13.23 1.88 -13.83
N VAL A 200 -14.36 2.38 -14.34
CA VAL A 200 -15.67 2.27 -13.66
C VAL A 200 -16.05 0.82 -13.44
N GLY A 201 -15.97 -0.01 -14.48
CA GLY A 201 -16.26 -1.44 -14.38
C GLY A 201 -15.37 -2.16 -13.37
N VAL A 202 -14.06 -1.87 -13.35
CA VAL A 202 -13.15 -2.43 -12.34
C VAL A 202 -13.53 -1.97 -10.94
N ALA A 203 -13.69 -0.67 -10.69
CA ALA A 203 -14.04 -0.15 -9.35
C ALA A 203 -15.35 -0.76 -8.82
N VAL A 204 -16.38 -0.86 -9.67
CA VAL A 204 -17.65 -1.53 -9.33
C VAL A 204 -17.41 -3.01 -9.04
N SER A 205 -16.57 -3.70 -9.82
CA SER A 205 -16.25 -5.11 -9.59
C SER A 205 -15.51 -5.34 -8.26
N LEU A 206 -14.55 -4.48 -7.89
CA LEU A 206 -13.86 -4.56 -6.59
C LEU A 206 -14.84 -4.34 -5.43
N LEU A 207 -15.73 -3.36 -5.56
CA LEU A 207 -16.76 -3.08 -4.57
C LEU A 207 -17.73 -4.25 -4.41
N LEU A 208 -18.37 -4.68 -5.50
CA LEU A 208 -19.32 -5.79 -5.48
C LEU A 208 -18.66 -7.09 -5.03
N GLY A 209 -17.45 -7.40 -5.49
CA GLY A 209 -16.70 -8.58 -5.06
C GLY A 209 -16.47 -8.59 -3.55
N THR A 210 -16.11 -7.44 -2.96
CA THR A 210 -15.95 -7.32 -1.50
C THR A 210 -17.27 -7.50 -0.75
N LEU A 211 -18.34 -6.89 -1.26
CA LEU A 211 -19.67 -6.99 -0.64
C LEU A 211 -20.23 -8.41 -0.70
N ILE A 212 -20.09 -9.09 -1.84
CA ILE A 212 -20.50 -10.48 -2.04
C ILE A 212 -19.71 -11.40 -1.12
N LEU A 213 -18.38 -11.26 -1.06
CA LEU A 213 -17.56 -12.06 -0.16
C LEU A 213 -17.96 -11.85 1.31
N ASN A 214 -18.10 -10.60 1.74
CA ASN A 214 -18.53 -10.29 3.10
C ASN A 214 -19.92 -10.84 3.42
N ALA A 215 -20.88 -10.75 2.49
CA ALA A 215 -22.22 -11.32 2.67
C ALA A 215 -22.17 -12.85 2.74
N GLY A 216 -21.40 -13.51 1.87
CA GLY A 216 -21.21 -14.97 1.88
C GLY A 216 -20.55 -15.47 3.17
N LEU A 217 -19.50 -14.80 3.64
CA LEU A 217 -18.85 -15.15 4.91
C LEU A 217 -19.81 -15.01 6.10
N ARG A 218 -20.65 -13.96 6.12
CA ARG A 218 -21.69 -13.80 7.15
C ARG A 218 -22.72 -14.92 7.12
N GLN A 219 -23.14 -15.38 5.93
CA GLN A 219 -24.05 -16.52 5.81
C GLN A 219 -23.42 -17.83 6.32
N LEU A 220 -22.10 -17.97 6.19
CA LEU A 220 -21.33 -19.09 6.76
C LEU A 220 -21.03 -18.92 8.26
N GLY A 221 -21.60 -17.91 8.92
CA GLY A 221 -21.42 -17.65 10.35
C GLY A 221 -20.10 -16.97 10.71
N VAL A 222 -19.34 -16.48 9.73
CA VAL A 222 -18.05 -15.81 9.99
C VAL A 222 -18.21 -14.30 9.92
N ASP A 223 -18.18 -13.65 11.09
CA ASP A 223 -18.26 -12.20 11.17
C ASP A 223 -16.86 -11.54 11.17
N LEU A 224 -16.52 -10.84 10.08
CA LEU A 224 -15.28 -10.07 9.94
C LEU A 224 -15.04 -9.02 11.04
N SER A 225 -16.04 -8.69 11.85
CA SER A 225 -15.86 -7.83 13.03
C SER A 225 -15.01 -8.47 14.14
N TRP A 226 -14.78 -9.80 14.10
CA TRP A 226 -13.97 -10.53 15.09
C TRP A 226 -12.58 -9.92 15.28
N SER A 227 -11.90 -9.57 14.18
CA SER A 227 -10.54 -9.01 14.23
C SER A 227 -10.53 -7.59 14.79
N LEU A 228 -11.62 -6.83 14.57
CA LEU A 228 -11.78 -5.51 15.16
C LEU A 228 -12.03 -5.60 16.66
N ALA A 229 -12.80 -6.60 17.12
CA ALA A 229 -13.02 -6.84 18.54
C ALA A 229 -11.71 -7.21 19.25
N LEU A 230 -10.90 -8.11 18.67
CA LEU A 230 -9.58 -8.45 19.20
C LEU A 230 -8.61 -7.27 19.19
N ALA A 231 -8.59 -6.48 18.11
CA ALA A 231 -7.76 -5.27 18.03
C ALA A 231 -8.13 -4.29 19.16
N LYS A 232 -9.42 -4.06 19.42
CA LYS A 232 -9.88 -3.20 20.52
C LYS A 232 -9.56 -3.76 21.90
N LYS A 233 -9.61 -5.08 22.08
CA LYS A 233 -9.35 -5.76 23.35
C LYS A 233 -7.86 -5.73 23.73
N TRP A 234 -6.97 -5.98 22.77
CA TRP A 234 -5.55 -6.23 23.04
C TRP A 234 -4.61 -5.08 22.65
N CYS A 235 -5.13 -4.05 21.98
CA CYS A 235 -4.34 -2.85 21.74
C CYS A 235 -4.09 -2.08 23.04
N SER A 236 -2.84 -1.71 23.31
CA SER A 236 -2.48 -1.00 24.53
C SER A 236 -3.07 0.42 24.62
N ARG A 237 -3.35 1.05 23.47
CA ARG A 237 -4.03 2.35 23.40
C ARG A 237 -5.13 2.36 22.37
N SER A 238 -6.35 2.71 22.78
CA SER A 238 -7.51 2.77 21.89
C SER A 238 -7.31 3.72 20.69
N GLU A 239 -6.52 4.79 20.87
CA GLU A 239 -6.17 5.76 19.81
C GLU A 239 -5.34 5.16 18.65
N TRP A 240 -4.69 4.02 18.87
CA TRP A 240 -3.91 3.32 17.83
C TRP A 240 -4.78 2.45 16.92
N VAL A 241 -6.02 2.16 17.33
CA VAL A 241 -7.02 1.46 16.51
C VAL A 241 -7.62 2.46 15.51
N ARG A 242 -6.87 2.75 14.46
CA ARG A 242 -7.22 3.85 13.54
C ARG A 242 -8.22 3.41 12.46
N PRO A 243 -9.16 4.27 12.05
CA PRO A 243 -10.15 3.96 11.01
C PRO A 243 -9.56 3.93 9.59
N ASP A 244 -8.40 4.56 9.39
CA ASP A 244 -7.75 4.68 8.08
C ASP A 244 -7.07 3.40 7.59
N VAL A 245 -6.87 2.43 8.48
CA VAL A 245 -6.37 1.07 8.20
C VAL A 245 -7.49 0.04 8.16
N ALA A 246 -8.75 0.48 8.22
CA ALA A 246 -9.89 -0.43 8.14
C ALA A 246 -10.08 -0.98 6.71
N PRO A 247 -10.53 -2.25 6.57
CA PRO A 247 -10.79 -2.91 5.29
C PRO A 247 -11.54 -2.06 4.24
N PHE A 248 -12.69 -1.51 4.62
CA PHE A 248 -13.53 -0.72 3.72
C PHE A 248 -12.89 0.63 3.36
N THR A 249 -12.02 1.16 4.23
CA THR A 249 -11.25 2.38 3.95
C THR A 249 -10.22 2.11 2.85
N SER A 250 -9.53 0.96 2.90
CA SER A 250 -8.63 0.53 1.82
C SER A 250 -9.37 0.39 0.50
N LEU A 251 -10.54 -0.28 0.50
CA LEU A 251 -11.37 -0.41 -0.70
C LEU A 251 -11.79 0.94 -1.30
N ALA A 252 -12.19 1.88 -0.44
CA ALA A 252 -12.55 3.24 -0.87
C ALA A 252 -11.37 3.98 -1.51
N ARG A 253 -10.16 3.85 -0.95
CA ARG A 253 -8.94 4.37 -1.57
C ARG A 253 -8.70 3.73 -2.94
N ASP A 254 -8.73 2.40 -3.02
CA ASP A 254 -8.32 1.67 -4.23
C ASP A 254 -9.28 1.98 -5.39
N CYS A 255 -10.59 1.98 -5.10
CA CYS A 255 -11.61 2.40 -6.07
C CYS A 255 -11.45 3.88 -6.46
N GLY A 256 -11.20 4.77 -5.49
CA GLY A 256 -10.98 6.19 -5.72
C GLY A 256 -9.79 6.43 -6.64
N ALA A 257 -8.65 5.84 -6.32
CA ALA A 257 -7.43 5.95 -7.10
C ALA A 257 -7.60 5.40 -8.53
N LEU A 258 -8.30 4.28 -8.72
CA LEU A 258 -8.56 3.73 -10.05
C LEU A 258 -9.50 4.60 -10.89
N LEU A 259 -10.58 5.14 -10.30
CA LEU A 259 -11.46 6.08 -11.00
C LEU A 259 -10.74 7.40 -11.31
N GLY A 260 -9.95 7.90 -10.37
CA GLY A 260 -9.07 9.04 -10.57
C GLY A 260 -8.10 8.81 -11.72
N LEU A 261 -7.49 7.62 -11.82
CA LEU A 261 -6.60 7.28 -12.92
C LEU A 261 -7.34 7.22 -14.25
N GLY A 262 -8.51 6.60 -14.28
CA GLY A 262 -9.34 6.52 -15.48
C GLY A 262 -9.79 7.90 -15.98
N LEU A 263 -10.19 8.79 -15.09
CA LEU A 263 -10.49 10.19 -15.42
C LEU A 263 -9.26 10.89 -16.00
N ALA A 264 -8.10 10.76 -15.34
CA ALA A 264 -6.85 11.40 -15.77
C ALA A 264 -6.44 10.96 -17.19
N GLN A 265 -6.56 9.66 -17.47
CA GLN A 265 -6.31 9.11 -18.80
C GLN A 265 -7.37 9.54 -19.83
N HIS A 266 -8.62 9.76 -19.42
CA HIS A 266 -9.68 10.17 -20.32
C HIS A 266 -9.47 11.59 -20.86
N TRP A 267 -9.21 12.56 -19.99
CA TRP A 267 -9.06 13.96 -20.42
C TRP A 267 -7.63 14.30 -20.89
N LYS A 268 -6.60 13.56 -20.46
CA LYS A 268 -5.22 13.73 -20.95
C LYS A 268 -4.44 12.40 -21.05
N PRO A 269 -4.75 11.55 -22.04
CA PRO A 269 -4.12 10.22 -22.18
C PRO A 269 -2.61 10.30 -22.43
N GLY A 270 -2.17 11.34 -23.13
CA GLY A 270 -0.77 11.55 -23.50
C GLY A 270 0.03 12.44 -22.55
N GLY A 271 -0.49 12.78 -21.37
CA GLY A 271 0.16 13.68 -20.40
C GLY A 271 0.64 15.02 -20.97
N TRP A 272 1.46 15.75 -20.22
CA TRP A 272 2.02 17.03 -20.65
C TRP A 272 3.50 16.92 -21.03
N PRO A 273 3.90 17.35 -22.23
CA PRO A 273 5.32 17.40 -22.59
C PRO A 273 5.98 18.56 -21.85
N LEU A 274 6.99 18.23 -21.04
CA LEU A 274 7.75 19.18 -20.23
C LEU A 274 9.25 18.83 -20.27
N PRO A 275 10.15 19.83 -20.27
CA PRO A 275 11.57 19.59 -20.06
C PRO A 275 11.84 19.05 -18.66
N TRP A 276 13.00 18.42 -18.47
CA TRP A 276 13.35 17.72 -17.23
C TRP A 276 13.23 18.60 -15.96
N TRP A 277 13.67 19.86 -16.01
CA TRP A 277 13.58 20.78 -14.86
C TRP A 277 12.11 21.06 -14.47
N ALA A 278 11.23 21.22 -15.47
CA ALA A 278 9.82 21.49 -15.25
C ALA A 278 9.09 20.23 -14.74
N GLN A 279 9.56 19.04 -15.10
CA GLN A 279 9.09 17.78 -14.51
C GLN A 279 9.47 17.69 -13.02
N THR A 280 10.70 18.08 -12.66
CA THR A 280 11.14 18.12 -11.25
C THR A 280 10.31 19.10 -10.43
N VAL A 281 10.06 20.31 -10.95
CA VAL A 281 9.17 21.29 -10.30
C VAL A 281 7.75 20.75 -10.19
N SER A 282 7.23 20.11 -11.24
CA SER A 282 5.89 19.50 -11.23
C SER A 282 5.77 18.40 -10.17
N LEU A 283 6.81 17.57 -10.00
CA LEU A 283 6.86 16.53 -8.98
C LEU A 283 6.88 17.14 -7.58
N ALA A 284 7.67 18.18 -7.35
CA ALA A 284 7.72 18.88 -6.07
C ALA A 284 6.35 19.50 -5.72
N LEU A 285 5.75 20.25 -6.64
CA LEU A 285 4.43 20.86 -6.44
C LEU A 285 3.32 19.81 -6.28
N SER A 286 3.36 18.73 -7.05
CA SER A 286 2.41 17.62 -6.89
C SER A 286 2.56 16.97 -5.53
N SER A 287 3.79 16.72 -5.06
CA SER A 287 4.05 16.15 -3.74
C SER A 287 3.53 17.03 -2.62
N VAL A 288 3.73 18.36 -2.71
CA VAL A 288 3.18 19.32 -1.74
C VAL A 288 1.66 19.32 -1.77
N ALA A 289 1.04 19.40 -2.95
CA ALA A 289 -0.42 19.36 -3.09
C ALA A 289 -1.02 18.05 -2.54
N LEU A 290 -0.39 16.91 -2.84
CA LEU A 290 -0.79 15.61 -2.30
C LEU A 290 -0.65 15.57 -0.78
N TYR A 291 0.44 16.11 -0.22
CA TYR A 291 0.62 16.20 1.23
C TYR A 291 -0.48 17.03 1.88
N LEU A 292 -0.82 18.20 1.32
CA LEU A 292 -1.88 19.08 1.84
C LEU A 292 -3.25 18.38 1.83
N VAL A 293 -3.62 17.80 0.68
CA VAL A 293 -4.87 17.03 0.53
C VAL A 293 -4.89 15.84 1.49
N CYS A 294 -3.76 15.13 1.62
CA CYS A 294 -3.61 13.95 2.48
C CYS A 294 -3.61 14.24 3.97
N SER A 295 -3.11 15.41 4.37
CA SER A 295 -3.05 15.84 5.77
C SER A 295 -4.37 16.42 6.26
N ALA A 296 -5.26 16.85 5.36
CA ALA A 296 -6.56 17.37 5.74
C ALA A 296 -7.38 16.33 6.55
N PRO A 297 -7.83 16.67 7.78
CA PRO A 297 -8.63 15.77 8.60
C PRO A 297 -10.00 15.54 7.96
N LEU A 298 -10.57 14.34 8.18
CA LEU A 298 -11.89 13.98 7.67
C LEU A 298 -12.85 13.76 8.85
N PRO A 299 -14.13 14.15 8.71
CA PRO A 299 -15.13 13.85 9.73
C PRO A 299 -15.30 12.33 9.86
N LEU A 300 -15.21 11.83 11.09
CA LEU A 300 -15.37 10.39 11.38
C LEU A 300 -16.84 9.94 11.40
N ARG A 301 -17.77 10.90 11.52
CA ARG A 301 -19.21 10.66 11.56
C ARG A 301 -19.94 11.62 10.62
N PRO A 302 -20.95 11.15 9.87
CA PRO A 302 -21.37 9.75 9.72
C PRO A 302 -20.36 8.89 8.91
N PRO A 303 -20.31 7.56 9.10
CA PRO A 303 -19.33 6.70 8.43
C PRO A 303 -19.38 6.77 6.89
N ALA A 304 -20.58 6.91 6.32
CA ALA A 304 -20.76 7.05 4.87
C ALA A 304 -20.04 8.28 4.32
N LEU A 305 -20.09 9.40 5.05
CA LEU A 305 -19.38 10.63 4.69
C LEU A 305 -17.86 10.44 4.78
N TYR A 306 -17.36 9.77 5.82
CA TYR A 306 -15.94 9.45 5.95
C TYR A 306 -15.43 8.66 4.74
N TYR A 307 -16.10 7.55 4.38
CA TYR A 307 -15.68 6.72 3.24
C TYR A 307 -15.81 7.47 1.91
N GLY A 308 -16.87 8.25 1.71
CA GLY A 308 -17.07 9.06 0.51
C GLY A 308 -15.98 10.11 0.34
N LEU A 309 -15.64 10.87 1.39
CA LEU A 309 -14.56 11.85 1.33
C LEU A 309 -13.19 11.20 1.17
N PHE A 310 -12.95 10.05 1.81
CA PHE A 310 -11.71 9.30 1.65
C PHE A 310 -11.55 8.78 0.21
N PHE A 311 -12.63 8.30 -0.39
CA PHE A 311 -12.69 7.94 -1.81
C PHE A 311 -12.33 9.15 -2.70
N VAL A 312 -12.98 10.29 -2.49
CA VAL A 312 -12.72 11.53 -3.28
C VAL A 312 -11.26 11.95 -3.15
N LYS A 313 -10.73 11.93 -1.93
CA LYS A 313 -9.34 12.28 -1.61
C LYS A 313 -8.33 11.45 -2.42
N PHE A 314 -8.57 10.15 -2.59
CA PHE A 314 -7.72 9.30 -3.41
C PHE A 314 -8.04 9.36 -4.91
N ALA A 315 -9.27 9.70 -5.30
CA ALA A 315 -9.60 10.04 -6.69
C ALA A 315 -8.89 11.31 -7.18
N MET A 316 -8.62 12.26 -6.27
CA MET A 316 -7.82 13.45 -6.58
C MET A 316 -6.34 13.15 -6.81
N VAL A 317 -5.79 12.04 -6.29
CA VAL A 317 -4.34 11.76 -6.36
C VAL A 317 -3.83 11.71 -7.82
N PRO A 318 -4.42 10.90 -8.73
CA PRO A 318 -4.01 10.92 -10.14
C PRO A 318 -4.33 12.24 -10.84
N GLN A 319 -5.39 12.92 -10.44
CA GLN A 319 -5.77 14.21 -11.02
C GLN A 319 -4.70 15.26 -10.76
N ILE A 320 -4.22 15.37 -9.52
CA ILE A 320 -3.17 16.32 -9.13
C ILE A 320 -1.89 16.05 -9.94
N VAL A 321 -1.46 14.80 -10.04
CA VAL A 321 -0.25 14.40 -10.77
C VAL A 321 -0.32 14.72 -12.27
N VAL A 322 -1.53 14.77 -12.86
CA VAL A 322 -1.70 15.12 -14.29
C VAL A 322 -2.05 16.59 -14.52
N LEU A 323 -2.70 17.27 -13.58
CA LEU A 323 -3.10 18.69 -13.68
C LEU A 323 -1.93 19.64 -13.44
N VAL A 324 -1.11 19.41 -12.40
CA VAL A 324 0.03 20.28 -12.05
C VAL A 324 0.99 20.49 -13.23
N PRO A 325 1.39 19.43 -13.98
CA PRO A 325 2.23 19.59 -15.18
C PRO A 325 1.54 20.40 -16.28
N GLY A 326 0.21 20.33 -16.37
CA GLY A 326 -0.59 21.08 -17.34
C GLY A 326 -0.60 22.57 -17.07
N LEU A 327 -0.69 22.96 -15.80
CA LEU A 327 -0.59 24.36 -15.37
C LEU A 327 0.80 24.93 -15.72
N ILE A 328 1.88 24.20 -15.39
CA ILE A 328 3.24 24.61 -15.74
C ILE A 328 3.42 24.70 -17.26
N HIS A 329 2.94 23.70 -18.00
CA HIS A 329 3.01 23.71 -19.46
C HIS A 329 2.29 24.93 -20.06
N PHE A 330 1.13 25.29 -19.53
CA PHE A 330 0.37 26.46 -19.96
C PHE A 330 1.11 27.77 -19.65
N MET A 331 1.65 27.92 -18.43
CA MET A 331 2.45 29.08 -18.04
C MET A 331 3.67 29.27 -18.93
N MET A 332 4.41 28.19 -19.20
CA MET A 332 5.57 28.22 -20.11
C MET A 332 5.18 28.64 -21.53
N ARG A 333 4.04 28.18 -22.05
CA ARG A 333 3.56 28.60 -23.38
C ARG A 333 3.17 30.08 -23.42
N LYS A 334 2.61 30.61 -22.33
CA LYS A 334 2.28 32.03 -22.22
C LYS A 334 3.53 32.91 -22.20
N MET A 335 4.55 32.53 -21.43
CA MET A 335 5.84 33.26 -21.38
C MET A 335 6.58 33.29 -22.71
N LYS A 336 6.48 32.23 -23.54
CA LYS A 336 7.08 32.21 -24.88
C LYS A 336 6.34 33.05 -25.92
N ARG A 337 5.12 33.51 -25.61
CA ARG A 337 4.28 34.32 -26.50
C ARG A 337 4.25 35.80 -26.10
N SER A 338 4.80 36.14 -24.94
CA SER A 338 5.02 37.50 -24.46
C SER A 338 6.41 37.97 -24.82
#